data_AF-A0A3B8MRL1-F1
#
_entry.id   AF-A0A3B8MRL1-F1
#
_cell.length_a   1.000
_cell.length_b   1.000
_cell.length_c   1.000
_cell.angle_alpha   90.00
_cell.angle_beta   90.00
_cell.angle_gamma   90.00
#
_symmetry.space_group_name_H-M   'P 1'
#
loop_
_entity.id
_entity.type
_entity.pdbx_description
1 polymer ?
#
loop_
_entity_poly.entity_id
_entity_poly.type
_entity_poly.pdbx_seq_one_letter_code
_entity_poly.pdbx_strand_id
1 'polypeptide(L)' 'LARIFQHEFDHLQGKLYIDRLPWKLRFSARREIREEGFGKPGNSWLPGVDAYEESDHEAEEA' A
#
# COMPACT_ATOMS: atom_id res chain seq x y z
N LEU A 1 10.26 6.27 13.88
CA LEU A 1 11.14 6.73 12.78
C LEU A 1 11.77 5.59 11.98
N ALA A 2 12.44 4.61 12.61
CA ALA A 2 13.13 3.53 11.88
C ALA A 2 12.27 2.76 10.85
N ARG A 3 10.99 2.52 11.12
CA ARG A 3 10.08 1.83 10.20
C ARG A 3 9.84 2.61 8.90
N ILE A 4 9.65 3.93 9.00
CA ILE A 4 9.42 4.81 7.86
C ILE A 4 10.66 4.82 6.98
N PHE A 5 11.85 5.06 7.56
CA PHE A 5 13.09 5.07 6.77
C PHE A 5 13.39 3.74 6.07
N GLN A 6 13.11 2.61 6.73
CA GLN A 6 13.24 1.29 6.08
C GLN A 6 12.24 1.12 4.93
N HIS A 7 10.99 1.54 5.12
CA HIS A 7 9.95 1.48 4.09
C HIS A 7 10.29 2.34 2.87
N GLU A 8 10.72 3.58 3.09
CA GLU A 8 11.12 4.48 1.99
C GLU A 8 12.35 3.95 1.25
N PHE A 9 13.32 3.40 1.98
CA PHE A 9 14.49 2.79 1.36
C PHE A 9 14.13 1.54 0.53
N ASP A 10 13.19 0.72 1.00
CA ASP A 10 12.73 -0.46 0.26
C ASP A 10 12.09 -0.10 -1.09
N HIS A 11 11.33 1.01 -1.16
CA HIS A 11 10.78 1.49 -2.42
C HIS A 11 11.88 1.82 -3.45
N LEU A 12 13.00 2.39 -3.00
CA LEU A 12 14.16 2.64 -3.86
C LEU A 12 14.81 1.35 -4.37
N GLN A 13 14.60 0.23 -3.68
CA GLN A 13 15.05 -1.10 -4.10
C GLN A 13 14.00 -1.88 -4.90
N GLY A 14 12.86 -1.25 -5.23
CA GLY A 14 11.75 -1.92 -5.91
C GLY A 14 11.03 -2.96 -5.05
N LYS A 15 11.12 -2.84 -3.72
CA LYS A 15 10.42 -3.71 -2.76
C LYS A 15 9.24 -2.97 -2.16
N LEU A 16 8.16 -3.70 -1.96
CA LEU A 16 6.98 -3.20 -1.25
C LEU A 16 6.91 -3.84 0.14
N TYR A 17 6.18 -3.22 1.06
CA TYR A 17 6.03 -3.75 2.43
C TYR A 17 5.47 -5.19 2.45
N ILE A 18 4.61 -5.55 1.48
CA ILE A 18 4.08 -6.91 1.32
C ILE A 18 5.18 -7.97 1.19
N ASP A 19 6.38 -7.61 0.70
CA ASP A 19 7.51 -8.53 0.57
C ASP A 19 8.15 -8.90 1.92
N ARG A 20 7.90 -8.10 2.96
CA ARG A 20 8.36 -8.36 4.34
C ARG A 20 7.36 -9.15 5.18
N LEU A 21 6.13 -9.34 4.69
CA LEU A 21 5.11 -10.06 5.45
C LEU A 21 5.45 -11.55 5.61
N PRO A 22 5.12 -12.16 6.77
CA PRO A 22 5.11 -13.60 6.93
C PRO A 22 4.25 -14.27 5.86
N TRP A 23 4.60 -15.51 5.48
CA TRP A 23 4.01 -16.22 4.34
C TRP A 23 2.46 -16.19 4.31
N LYS A 24 1.79 -16.42 5.44
CA LYS A 24 0.32 -16.42 5.52
C LYS A 24 -0.29 -15.06 5.16
N LEU A 25 0.28 -13.98 5.70
CA LEU A 25 -0.19 -12.61 5.45
C LEU A 25 0.16 -12.15 4.04
N ARG A 26 1.36 -12.49 3.55
CA ARG A 26 1.77 -12.21 2.17
C ARG A 26 0.85 -12.89 1.15
N PHE A 27 0.38 -14.10 1.45
CA PHE A 27 -0.57 -14.81 0.60
C PHE A 27 -1.95 -14.12 0.57
N SER A 28 -2.49 -13.74 1.73
CA SER A 28 -3.78 -12.99 1.79
C SER A 28 -3.69 -11.67 1.04
N ALA A 29 -2.66 -10.86 1.33
CA ALA A 29 -2.49 -9.56 0.71
C ALA A 29 -2.33 -9.66 -0.83
N ARG A 30 -1.66 -10.71 -1.33
CA ARG A 30 -1.57 -10.95 -2.78
C ARG A 30 -2.90 -11.35 -3.41
N ARG A 31 -3.75 -12.08 -2.67
CA ARG A 31 -5.09 -12.43 -3.13
C ARG A 31 -5.94 -11.16 -3.25
N GLU A 32 -5.94 -10.34 -2.21
CA GLU A 32 -6.67 -9.06 -2.17
C GLU A 32 -6.21 -8.12 -3.29
N ILE A 33 -4.90 -7.91 -3.46
CA ILE A 33 -4.34 -7.10 -4.57
C ILE A 33 -4.87 -7.57 -5.93
N ARG A 34 -4.99 -8.89 -6.14
CA ARG A 34 -5.48 -9.43 -7.41
C ARG A 34 -6.99 -9.27 -7.56
N GLU A 35 -7.75 -9.44 -6.48
CA GLU A 35 -9.21 -9.29 -6.44
C GLU A 35 -9.62 -7.83 -6.71
N GLU A 36 -8.90 -6.88 -6.13
CA GLU A 36 -9.06 -5.43 -6.38
C GLU A 36 -8.49 -4.99 -7.75
N GLY A 37 -7.86 -5.90 -8.49
CA GLY A 37 -7.29 -5.60 -9.81
C GLY A 37 -6.04 -4.72 -9.77
N PHE A 38 -5.40 -4.56 -8.60
CA PHE A 38 -4.12 -3.89 -8.43
C PHE A 38 -2.95 -4.65 -9.06
N GLY A 39 -1.84 -3.95 -9.32
CA GLY A 39 -0.65 -4.54 -9.95
C GLY A 39 -0.70 -4.67 -11.48
N LYS A 40 -1.72 -4.09 -12.13
CA LYS A 40 -1.79 -3.92 -13.59
C LYS A 40 -1.22 -2.54 -13.99
N PRO A 41 -0.58 -2.41 -15.17
CA PRO A 41 -0.20 -1.11 -15.70
C PRO A 41 -1.42 -0.18 -15.84
N GLY A 42 -1.25 1.11 -15.54
CA GLY A 42 -2.31 2.11 -15.67
C GLY A 42 -3.13 2.37 -14.39
N ASN A 43 -2.91 1.60 -13.32
CA ASN A 43 -3.51 1.90 -12.02
C ASN A 43 -2.72 3.00 -11.32
N SER A 44 -3.31 4.19 -11.23
CA SER A 44 -2.79 5.32 -10.46
C SER A 44 -3.96 6.08 -9.85
N TRP A 45 -3.70 6.70 -8.71
CA TRP A 45 -4.64 7.60 -8.05
C TRP A 45 -3.95 8.93 -7.82
N LEU A 46 -4.66 10.03 -8.08
CA LEU A 46 -4.17 11.40 -7.93
C LEU A 46 -4.81 12.06 -6.69
N PRO A 47 -4.03 12.34 -5.63
CA PRO A 47 -4.51 13.07 -4.46
C PRO A 47 -5.13 14.42 -4.82
N GLY A 48 -6.20 14.80 -4.14
CA GLY A 48 -6.94 16.05 -4.33
C GLY A 48 -7.74 16.19 -5.64
N VAL A 49 -7.75 15.18 -6.51
CA VAL A 49 -8.52 15.18 -7.77
C VAL A 49 -9.47 14.01 -7.83
N ASP A 50 -8.99 12.81 -7.52
CA ASP A 50 -9.81 11.60 -7.51
C ASP A 50 -10.54 11.48 -6.16
N ALA A 51 -11.82 11.11 -6.20
CA ALA A 51 -12.77 11.15 -5.08
C ALA A 51 -12.51 10.16 -3.90
N TYR A 52 -11.30 9.62 -3.75
CA TYR A 52 -10.96 8.69 -2.66
C TYR A 52 -10.78 9.42 -1.31
N GLU A 53 -10.49 10.72 -1.31
CA GLU A 53 -10.28 11.49 -0.07
C GLU A 53 -11.56 11.79 0.71
N GLU A 54 -12.74 11.63 0.08
CA GLU A 54 -14.03 11.88 0.73
C GLU A 54 -14.56 10.67 1.50
N SER A 55 -13.92 9.49 1.41
CA SER A 55 -14.29 8.30 2.20
C SER A 55 -13.43 8.17 3.46
N ASP A 56 -13.90 8.78 4.55
CA ASP A 56 -13.68 8.42 5.96
C ASP A 56 -12.26 8.04 6.41
N HIS A 57 -11.43 9.05 6.69
CA HIS A 57 -10.34 8.93 7.66
C HIS A 57 -10.40 10.09 8.65
N GLU A 58 -11.27 9.99 9.66
CA GLU A 58 -11.01 10.65 10.95
C GLU A 58 -9.75 9.98 11.53
N ALA A 59 -8.59 10.58 11.26
CA ALA A 59 -7.34 10.20 11.88
C ALA A 59 -7.43 10.52 13.38
N GLU A 60 -7.87 9.54 14.17
CA GLU A 60 -7.81 9.62 15.63
C GLU A 60 -6.33 9.56 16.05
N GLU A 61 -5.75 10.71 16.34
CA GLU A 61 -4.40 10.84 16.92
C GLU A 61 -4.40 10.23 18.34
N ALA A 62 -3.48 9.28 18.57
CA ALA A 62 -3.23 8.62 19.86
C ALA A 62 -1.93 9.11 20.51
#